data_AF-A0A962J004-F1
#
_entry.id   AF-A0A962J004-F1
#
_cell.length_a   1.000
_cell.length_b   1.000
_cell.length_c   1.000
_cell.angle_alpha   90.00
_cell.angle_beta   90.00
_cell.angle_gamma   90.00
#
_symmetry.space_group_name_H-M   'P 1'
#
loop_
_entity.id
_entity.type
_entity.pdbx_description
1 polymer ?
#
loop_
_entity_poly.entity_id
_entity_poly.type
_entity_poly.pdbx_seq_one_letter_code
_entity_poly.pdbx_strand_id
1 'polypeptide(L)'
;MISDTVRRTVGFPIACLLALFPWQLTAAATAAGESLSLEVRPRVCVRLSGEEMCAMHLLIRWKAERERDVCLRFAGEETSLQCWQAQRQGVWEMSLERENNTTVQLLDPDSEAVLLESLIPVISRDLRDTRRRRRHVWSIL
;
A
#
# COMPACT_ATOMS: atom_id res chain seq x y z
N MET A 1 -68.52 -22.64 -3.54
CA MET A 1 -69.04 -24.01 -3.31
C MET A 1 -67.89 -24.96 -3.63
N ILE A 2 -66.96 -25.14 -2.67
CA ILE A 2 -66.91 -26.15 -1.59
C ILE A 2 -66.51 -27.52 -2.15
N SER A 3 -65.38 -28.02 -1.63
CA SER A 3 -65.01 -29.44 -1.47
C SER A 3 -64.73 -30.24 -2.75
N ASP A 4 -63.80 -31.19 -2.80
CA ASP A 4 -62.84 -31.75 -1.85
C ASP A 4 -61.96 -32.64 -2.73
N THR A 5 -60.63 -32.48 -2.71
CA THR A 5 -59.75 -33.50 -3.29
C THR A 5 -59.10 -34.23 -2.12
N VAL A 6 -59.81 -35.25 -1.64
CA VAL A 6 -59.38 -36.15 -0.56
C VAL A 6 -58.07 -36.80 -0.95
N ARG A 7 -57.03 -36.46 -0.17
CA ARG A 7 -55.72 -37.11 -0.14
C ARG A 7 -55.89 -38.58 0.23
N ARG A 8 -55.48 -39.48 -0.65
CA ARG A 8 -55.14 -40.85 -0.25
C ARG A 8 -53.76 -40.84 0.39
N THR A 9 -53.79 -40.91 1.72
CA THR A 9 -52.70 -41.27 2.60
C THR A 9 -52.18 -42.66 2.23
N VAL A 10 -50.95 -42.73 1.71
CA VAL A 10 -50.15 -43.96 1.72
C VAL A 10 -49.06 -43.73 2.76
N GLY A 11 -49.21 -44.39 3.90
CA GLY A 11 -48.18 -44.44 4.93
C GLY A 11 -46.93 -45.13 4.36
N PHE A 12 -45.81 -44.43 4.40
CA PHE A 12 -44.50 -45.02 4.19
C PHE A 12 -43.83 -45.14 5.57
N PRO A 13 -43.59 -46.36 6.06
CA PRO A 13 -43.05 -46.57 7.39
C PRO A 13 -41.58 -46.16 7.45
N ILE A 14 -41.27 -45.60 8.60
CA ILE A 14 -39.96 -45.34 9.18
C ILE A 14 -39.00 -46.53 8.97
N ALA A 15 -37.84 -46.31 8.35
CA ALA A 15 -36.57 -46.92 8.77
C ALA A 15 -35.37 -46.39 7.97
N CYS A 16 -34.36 -45.91 8.70
CA CYS A 16 -32.94 -45.93 8.37
C CYS A 16 -32.48 -45.42 6.99
N LEU A 17 -31.84 -44.25 6.99
CA LEU A 17 -30.41 -44.12 6.64
C LEU A 17 -29.98 -42.68 6.95
N LEU A 18 -29.51 -42.49 8.19
CA LEU A 18 -28.70 -41.35 8.55
C LEU A 18 -27.36 -41.40 7.80
N ALA A 19 -26.85 -40.21 7.50
CA ALA A 19 -25.46 -39.88 7.23
C ALA A 19 -24.90 -40.18 5.83
N LEU A 20 -25.21 -39.32 4.85
CA LEU A 20 -24.26 -38.95 3.79
C LEU A 20 -24.56 -37.51 3.30
N PHE A 21 -24.48 -36.52 4.20
CA PHE A 21 -24.27 -35.13 3.76
C PHE A 21 -22.76 -34.90 3.78
N PRO A 22 -22.06 -34.92 2.64
CA PRO A 22 -20.64 -34.64 2.63
C PRO A 22 -20.46 -33.19 3.05
N TRP A 23 -19.79 -33.05 4.20
CA TRP A 23 -19.25 -31.81 4.74
C TRP A 23 -18.45 -31.14 3.62
N GLN A 24 -18.96 -30.05 3.08
CA GLN A 24 -18.24 -29.27 2.08
C GLN A 24 -16.99 -28.70 2.75
N LEU A 25 -15.85 -29.33 2.53
CA LEU A 25 -14.53 -28.82 2.90
C LEU A 25 -14.21 -27.66 1.96
N THR A 26 -14.48 -26.44 2.40
CA THR A 26 -14.03 -25.24 1.70
C THR A 26 -12.53 -25.10 1.92
N ALA A 27 -11.72 -25.46 0.92
CA ALA A 27 -10.30 -25.19 0.92
C ALA A 27 -10.08 -23.68 0.72
N ALA A 28 -9.66 -22.99 1.76
CA ALA A 28 -9.17 -21.61 1.64
C ALA A 28 -7.81 -21.66 0.93
N ALA A 29 -7.79 -21.34 -0.36
CA ALA A 29 -6.54 -21.09 -1.07
C ALA A 29 -5.93 -19.80 -0.52
N THR A 30 -4.96 -19.93 0.36
CA THR A 30 -4.08 -18.82 0.73
C THR A 30 -3.24 -18.49 -0.50
N ALA A 31 -3.66 -17.48 -1.26
CA ALA A 31 -2.83 -16.89 -2.29
C ALA A 31 -1.54 -16.43 -1.61
N ALA A 32 -0.46 -17.19 -1.78
CA ALA A 32 0.86 -16.83 -1.33
C ALA A 32 1.20 -15.49 -2.01
N GLY A 33 1.19 -14.42 -1.21
CA GLY A 33 1.35 -13.05 -1.68
C GLY A 33 2.64 -12.93 -2.48
N GLU A 34 2.51 -12.46 -3.71
CA GLU A 34 3.63 -12.19 -4.59
C GLU A 34 4.60 -11.20 -3.93
N SER A 35 5.90 -11.53 -3.92
CA SER A 35 6.88 -10.64 -3.32
C SER A 35 7.13 -9.42 -4.23
N LEU A 36 6.62 -8.27 -3.78
CA LEU A 36 6.81 -6.95 -4.41
C LEU A 36 7.51 -6.04 -3.40
N SER A 37 8.47 -5.25 -3.87
CA SER A 37 9.24 -4.31 -3.03
C SER A 37 9.39 -2.96 -3.71
N LEU A 38 9.40 -1.91 -2.88
CA LEU A 38 9.56 -0.51 -3.27
C LEU A 38 10.66 0.12 -2.41
N GLU A 39 11.66 0.70 -3.06
CA GLU A 39 12.72 1.48 -2.45
C GLU A 39 12.66 2.92 -2.97
N VAL A 40 12.62 3.87 -2.04
CA VAL A 40 12.60 5.31 -2.35
C VAL A 40 13.76 5.98 -1.61
N ARG A 41 14.54 6.77 -2.34
CA ARG A 41 15.64 7.59 -1.81
C ARG A 41 15.51 9.03 -2.30
N PRO A 42 15.78 10.03 -1.45
CA PRO A 42 16.00 9.91 0.00
C PRO A 42 14.71 9.51 0.74
N ARG A 43 14.86 9.01 1.98
CA ARG A 43 13.71 8.66 2.85
C ARG A 43 13.18 9.85 3.66
N VAL A 44 13.86 10.98 3.62
CA VAL A 44 13.50 12.23 4.29
C VAL A 44 14.09 13.38 3.46
N CYS A 45 13.32 14.46 3.31
CA CYS A 45 13.82 15.68 2.69
C CYS A 45 14.08 16.72 3.78
N VAL A 46 15.26 17.34 3.77
CA VAL A 46 15.64 18.36 4.75
C VAL A 46 15.59 19.74 4.12
N ARG A 47 14.60 20.54 4.51
CA ARG A 47 14.49 21.94 4.11
C ARG A 47 15.46 22.79 4.92
N LEU A 48 16.31 23.55 4.24
CA LEU A 48 17.28 24.42 4.91
C LEU A 48 16.59 25.67 5.47
N SER A 49 17.24 26.28 6.47
CA SER A 49 16.72 27.50 7.09
C SER A 49 16.66 28.64 6.06
N GLY A 50 15.47 29.21 5.87
CA GLY A 50 15.23 30.29 4.91
C GLY A 50 14.80 29.82 3.52
N GLU A 51 14.71 28.51 3.28
CA GLU A 51 14.11 27.95 2.07
C GLU A 51 12.63 27.64 2.32
N GLU A 52 11.77 27.93 1.35
CA GLU A 52 10.35 27.56 1.38
C GLU A 52 10.14 26.10 0.93
N MET A 53 10.95 25.66 -0.03
CA MET A 53 10.85 24.35 -0.67
C MET A 53 12.01 23.45 -0.25
N CYS A 54 11.74 22.15 -0.12
CA CYS A 54 12.77 21.14 0.02
C CYS A 54 13.13 20.58 -1.35
N ALA A 55 14.36 20.84 -1.81
CA ALA A 55 14.90 20.28 -3.04
C ALA A 55 15.55 18.92 -2.79
N MET A 56 15.18 17.91 -3.57
CA MET A 56 15.78 16.58 -3.49
C MET A 56 15.92 15.94 -4.87
N HIS A 57 16.89 15.04 -4.96
CA HIS A 57 17.05 14.14 -6.09
C HIS A 57 16.48 12.78 -5.72
N LEU A 58 15.32 12.45 -6.30
CA LEU A 58 14.60 11.21 -6.04
C LEU A 58 15.11 10.08 -6.90
N LEU A 59 15.31 8.93 -6.27
CA LEU A 59 15.61 7.64 -6.89
C LEU A 59 14.63 6.61 -6.35
N ILE A 60 13.83 6.07 -7.26
CA ILE A 60 12.77 5.11 -6.96
C ILE A 60 13.09 3.82 -7.68
N ARG A 61 13.06 2.71 -6.95
CA ARG A 61 13.27 1.37 -7.49
C ARG A 61 12.18 0.45 -7.00
N TRP A 62 11.70 -0.40 -7.89
CA TRP A 62 10.80 -1.48 -7.50
C TRP A 62 11.26 -2.79 -8.09
N LYS A 63 10.90 -3.88 -7.42
CA LYS A 63 11.20 -5.25 -7.85
C LYS A 63 10.06 -6.18 -7.49
N ALA A 64 9.75 -7.11 -8.37
CA ALA A 64 8.75 -8.15 -8.24
C ALA A 64 9.35 -9.52 -8.56
N GLU A 65 8.77 -10.57 -7.97
CA GLU A 65 9.16 -11.94 -8.25
C GLU A 65 8.77 -12.38 -9.67
N ARG A 66 7.64 -11.91 -10.18
CA ARG A 66 7.12 -12.21 -11.53
C ARG A 66 6.99 -10.93 -12.34
N GLU A 67 6.83 -11.08 -13.66
CA GLU A 67 6.54 -9.95 -14.53
C GLU A 67 5.17 -9.37 -14.19
N ARG A 68 5.11 -8.06 -14.05
CA ARG A 68 3.90 -7.34 -13.67
C ARG A 68 3.88 -5.95 -14.28
N ASP A 69 2.67 -5.46 -14.51
CA ASP A 69 2.41 -4.09 -14.90
C ASP A 69 2.22 -3.23 -13.65
N VAL A 70 2.95 -2.11 -13.58
CA VAL A 70 2.88 -1.18 -12.44
C VAL A 70 3.05 0.25 -12.90
N CYS A 71 2.38 1.18 -12.22
CA CYS A 71 2.51 2.62 -12.46
C CYS A 71 3.02 3.33 -11.21
N LEU A 72 3.98 4.24 -11.39
CA LEU A 72 4.50 5.12 -10.37
C LEU A 72 3.76 6.45 -10.38
N ARG A 73 3.30 6.91 -9.22
CA ARG A 73 2.55 8.17 -9.06
C ARG A 73 2.85 8.79 -7.69
N PHE A 74 2.69 10.10 -7.57
CA PHE A 74 2.62 10.74 -6.26
C PHE A 74 1.17 10.75 -5.75
N ALA A 75 0.95 10.47 -4.47
CA ALA A 75 -0.38 10.51 -3.91
C ALA A 75 -1.02 11.89 -4.07
N GLY A 76 -2.25 11.93 -4.58
CA GLY A 76 -3.00 13.16 -4.85
C GLY A 76 -2.72 13.79 -6.23
N GLU A 77 -1.82 13.22 -7.05
CA GLU A 77 -1.63 13.63 -8.44
C GLU A 77 -2.31 12.63 -9.37
N GLU A 78 -3.04 13.09 -10.40
CA GLU A 78 -3.74 12.18 -11.33
C GLU A 78 -2.80 11.53 -12.35
N THR A 79 -1.67 12.17 -12.65
CA THR A 79 -0.77 11.74 -13.71
C THR A 79 0.28 10.78 -13.18
N SER A 80 0.33 9.59 -13.77
CA SER A 80 1.42 8.64 -13.52
C SER A 80 2.73 9.18 -14.10
N LEU A 81 3.80 9.11 -13.31
CA LEU A 81 5.14 9.54 -13.68
C LEU A 81 5.77 8.59 -14.70
N GLN A 82 5.59 7.29 -14.47
CA GLN A 82 6.13 6.22 -15.31
C GLN A 82 5.29 4.96 -15.09
N CYS A 83 4.97 4.25 -16.16
CA CYS A 83 4.42 2.91 -16.08
C CYS A 83 5.39 1.92 -16.73
N TRP A 84 5.47 0.73 -16.16
CA TRP A 84 6.22 -0.40 -16.71
C TRP A 84 5.24 -1.52 -17.03
N GLN A 85 5.46 -2.19 -18.15
CA GLN A 85 4.64 -3.30 -18.62
C GLN A 85 5.49 -4.56 -18.78
N ALA A 86 4.99 -5.68 -18.28
CA ALA A 86 5.62 -6.99 -18.25
C ALA A 86 7.08 -6.94 -17.76
N GLN A 87 7.34 -6.17 -16.70
CA GLN A 87 8.67 -6.04 -16.11
C GLN A 87 8.71 -6.70 -14.73
N ARG A 88 9.91 -7.12 -14.31
CA ARG A 88 10.16 -7.60 -12.93
C ARG A 88 10.78 -6.54 -12.04
N GLN A 89 11.18 -5.41 -12.61
CA GLN A 89 11.79 -4.30 -11.89
C GLN A 89 11.71 -3.01 -12.71
N GLY A 90 11.86 -1.88 -12.03
CA GLY A 90 11.98 -0.59 -12.68
C GLY A 90 12.79 0.38 -11.82
N VAL A 91 13.36 1.38 -12.48
CA VAL A 91 14.11 2.47 -11.86
C VAL A 91 13.62 3.78 -12.45
N TRP A 92 13.37 4.75 -11.59
CA TRP A 92 13.00 6.11 -11.97
C TRP A 92 13.79 7.12 -11.14
N GLU A 93 14.23 8.19 -11.78
CA GLU A 93 15.08 9.20 -11.18
C GLU A 93 14.64 10.60 -11.63
N MET A 94 14.50 11.54 -10.69
CA MET A 94 14.11 12.92 -10.99
C MET A 94 14.59 13.90 -9.90
N SER A 95 14.78 15.16 -10.28
CA SER A 95 14.83 16.26 -9.30
C SER A 95 13.42 16.71 -8.96
N LEU A 96 13.14 16.91 -7.67
CA LEU A 96 11.83 17.33 -7.18
C LEU A 96 12.00 18.39 -6.07
N GLU A 97 11.12 19.39 -6.08
CA GLU A 97 10.97 20.35 -4.99
C GLU A 97 9.58 20.20 -4.35
N ARG A 98 9.54 20.12 -3.02
CA ARG A 98 8.29 19.95 -2.26
C ARG A 98 8.28 20.82 -1.01
N GLU A 99 7.15 21.48 -0.78
CA GLU A 99 6.90 22.19 0.48
C GLU A 99 6.56 21.20 1.61
N ASN A 100 5.79 20.16 1.26
CA ASN A 100 5.14 19.24 2.18
C ASN A 100 5.59 17.80 1.96
N ASN A 101 5.20 16.93 2.90
CA ASN A 101 5.42 15.49 2.79
C ASN A 101 4.91 14.95 1.46
N THR A 102 5.62 13.98 0.90
CA THR A 102 5.27 13.36 -0.38
C THR A 102 5.15 11.87 -0.22
N THR A 103 4.04 11.29 -0.65
CA THR A 103 3.87 9.83 -0.71
C THR A 103 4.08 9.37 -2.14
N VAL A 104 5.03 8.47 -2.33
CA VAL A 104 5.26 7.75 -3.58
C VAL A 104 4.40 6.49 -3.58
N GLN A 105 3.66 6.24 -4.64
CA GLN A 105 2.79 5.08 -4.79
C GLN A 105 3.16 4.27 -6.03
N LEU A 106 3.18 2.95 -5.87
CA LEU A 106 3.08 2.00 -6.96
C LEU A 106 1.64 1.53 -7.04
N LEU A 107 1.07 1.67 -8.22
CA LEU A 107 -0.31 1.33 -8.53
C LEU A 107 -0.35 0.16 -9.50
N ASP A 108 -1.40 -0.62 -9.40
CA ASP A 108 -1.85 -1.52 -10.45
C ASP A 108 -2.52 -0.70 -11.55
N PRO A 109 -2.11 -0.81 -12.83
CA PRO A 109 -2.58 0.08 -13.88
C PRO A 109 -4.04 -0.14 -14.28
N ASP A 110 -4.57 -1.35 -14.10
CA ASP A 110 -5.93 -1.70 -14.50
C ASP A 110 -6.95 -1.32 -13.43
N SER A 111 -6.60 -1.58 -12.16
CA SER A 111 -7.49 -1.34 -11.02
C SER A 111 -7.25 -0.02 -10.29
N GLU A 112 -6.16 0.68 -10.60
CA GLU A 112 -5.62 1.81 -9.83
C GLU A 112 -5.36 1.51 -8.35
N ALA A 113 -5.34 0.24 -7.96
CA ALA A 113 -5.12 -0.16 -6.58
C ALA A 113 -3.68 0.14 -6.14
N VAL A 114 -3.50 0.73 -4.94
CA VAL A 114 -2.18 0.94 -4.36
C VAL A 114 -1.57 -0.40 -3.96
N LEU A 115 -0.50 -0.79 -4.64
CA LEU A 115 0.24 -2.02 -4.37
C LEU A 115 1.25 -1.82 -3.24
N LEU A 116 1.98 -0.70 -3.28
CA LEU A 116 2.94 -0.28 -2.27
C LEU A 116 3.02 1.24 -2.23
N GLU A 117 3.40 1.77 -1.08
CA GLU A 117 3.65 3.20 -0.92
C GLU A 117 4.81 3.50 0.02
N SER A 118 5.39 4.69 -0.12
CA SER A 118 6.46 5.18 0.73
C SER A 118 6.33 6.68 0.98
N LEU A 119 6.28 7.06 2.25
CA LEU A 119 6.23 8.45 2.69
C LEU A 119 7.64 9.05 2.78
N ILE A 120 7.83 10.20 2.16
CA ILE A 120 8.98 11.07 2.30
C ILE A 120 8.55 12.29 3.13
N PRO A 121 8.84 12.31 4.44
CA PRO A 121 8.59 13.49 5.25
C PRO A 121 9.55 14.63 4.87
N VAL A 122 9.05 15.86 4.92
CA VAL A 122 9.85 17.08 4.85
C VAL A 122 10.11 17.56 6.28
N ILE A 123 11.37 17.68 6.65
CA ILE A 123 11.80 18.22 7.95
C ILE A 123 12.52 19.55 7.75
N SER A 124 12.28 20.51 8.63
CA SER A 124 12.99 21.79 8.60
C SER A 124 14.20 21.74 9.53
N ARG A 125 15.38 22.12 9.03
CA ARG A 125 16.59 22.20 9.84
C ARG A 125 16.84 23.63 10.29
N ASP A 126 16.41 23.97 11.49
CA ASP A 126 16.74 25.27 12.09
C ASP A 126 18.15 25.23 12.70
N LEU A 127 19.10 25.93 12.05
CA LEU A 127 20.47 26.06 12.55
C LEU A 127 20.55 26.94 13.81
N ARG A 128 19.53 27.74 14.14
CA ARG A 128 19.54 28.61 15.33
C ARG A 128 19.53 27.81 16.63
N ASP A 129 18.93 26.63 16.66
CA ASP A 129 18.82 25.83 17.88
C ASP A 129 20.18 25.27 18.35
N THR A 130 21.08 24.96 17.40
CA THR A 130 22.46 24.55 17.72
C THR A 130 23.30 25.66 18.36
N ARG A 131 22.85 26.92 18.26
CA ARG A 131 23.48 28.11 18.90
C ARG A 131 22.90 28.42 20.29
N ARG A 132 21.98 27.61 20.84
CA ARG A 132 21.71 27.64 22.28
C ARG A 132 22.90 27.04 23.02
N ARG A 133 23.88 27.93 23.23
CA ARG A 133 25.08 27.82 24.06
C ARG A 133 24.93 26.75 25.12
N ARG A 134 25.91 25.85 25.18
CA ARG A 134 26.36 25.24 26.43
C ARG A 134 26.65 26.38 27.40
N ARG A 135 25.66 26.78 28.20
CA ARG A 135 25.91 27.66 29.34
C ARG A 135 26.77 26.82 30.28
N HIS A 136 28.01 27.23 30.46
CA HIS A 136 28.91 26.56 31.40
C HIS A 136 28.23 26.54 32.77
N VAL A 137 28.18 25.35 33.38
CA VAL A 137 27.49 25.03 34.65
C VAL A 137 28.06 25.79 35.86
N TRP A 138 29.08 26.63 35.66
CA TRP A 138 29.88 27.25 36.71
C TRP A 138 29.27 28.54 37.29
N SER A 139 27.99 28.83 37.06
CA SER A 139 27.30 29.99 37.67
C SER A 139 26.40 29.61 38.85
N ILE A 140 26.72 28.54 39.59
CA ILE A 140 25.98 28.07 40.77
C ILE A 140 26.88 28.10 42.00
N LEU A 141 27.38 29.28 42.38
CA LEU A 141 27.93 29.54 43.72
C LEU A 141 27.74 31.03 44.05
#